data_AF-A0A443S262-F1
#
_entry.id   AF-A0A443S262-F1
#
_cell.length_a   1.000
_cell.length_b   1.000
_cell.length_c   1.000
_cell.angle_alpha   90.00
_cell.angle_beta   90.00
_cell.angle_gamma   90.00
#
_symmetry.space_group_name_H-M   'P 1'
#
loop_
_entity.id
_entity.type
_entity.pdbx_description
1 polymer ?
#
loop_
_entity_poly.entity_id
_entity_poly.type
_entity_poly.pdbx_seq_one_letter_code
_entity_poly.pdbx_strand_id
1 'polypeptide(L)' 'MNVVVDLFVKILRLVNGAENNCDDPNEVRMECAPNKACETCGESICTRECVINGCICKPGYKYKNNKCILEKDC' A
#
# COMPACT_ATOMS: atom_id res chain seq x y z
N MET A 1 -12.00 -36.04 -11.13
CA MET A 1 -11.67 -35.39 -9.86
C MET A 1 -10.41 -34.52 -10.04
N ASN A 2 -10.50 -33.35 -10.67
CA ASN A 2 -9.35 -32.42 -10.78
C ASN A 2 -9.79 -30.97 -10.99
N VAL A 3 -10.97 -30.75 -11.60
CA VAL A 3 -11.53 -29.40 -11.82
C VAL A 3 -11.83 -28.67 -10.50
N VAL A 4 -12.33 -29.40 -9.49
CA VAL A 4 -12.67 -28.81 -8.19
C VAL A 4 -11.41 -28.36 -7.44
N VAL A 5 -10.33 -29.16 -7.47
CA VAL A 5 -9.05 -28.82 -6.84
C VAL A 5 -8.42 -27.60 -7.51
N ASP A 6 -8.45 -27.52 -8.84
CA ASP A 6 -7.92 -26.37 -9.60
C ASP A 6 -8.71 -25.08 -9.31
N LEU A 7 -10.04 -25.18 -9.19
CA LEU A 7 -10.91 -24.07 -8.80
C LEU A 7 -10.64 -23.61 -7.37
N PHE A 8 -10.48 -24.52 -6.42
CA PHE A 8 -10.13 -24.20 -5.04
C PHE A 8 -8.74 -23.57 -4.93
N VAL A 9 -7.74 -24.03 -5.69
CA VAL A 9 -6.41 -23.41 -5.73
C VAL A 9 -6.45 -22.02 -6.35
N LYS A 10 -7.26 -21.80 -7.41
CA LYS A 10 -7.47 -20.47 -7.99
C LYS A 10 -8.19 -19.52 -7.02
N ILE A 11 -9.21 -20.01 -6.30
CA ILE A 11 -9.88 -19.23 -5.25
C ILE A 11 -8.92 -18.94 -4.11
N LEU A 12 -8.12 -19.91 -3.63
CA LEU A 12 -7.10 -19.67 -2.61
C LEU A 12 -6.05 -18.66 -3.08
N ARG A 13 -5.64 -18.67 -4.35
CA ARG A 13 -4.72 -17.66 -4.92
C ARG A 13 -5.34 -16.27 -5.01
N LEU A 14 -6.65 -16.16 -5.23
CA LEU A 14 -7.37 -14.88 -5.17
C LEU A 14 -7.50 -14.37 -3.72
N VAL A 15 -7.64 -15.27 -2.74
CA VAL A 15 -7.74 -14.90 -1.32
C VAL A 15 -6.36 -14.60 -0.70
N ASN A 16 -5.31 -15.31 -1.14
CA ASN A 16 -3.93 -15.09 -0.68
C ASN A 16 -3.12 -14.11 -1.55
N GLY A 17 -3.69 -13.58 -2.64
CA GLY A 17 -3.07 -12.53 -3.45
C GLY A 17 -3.18 -11.12 -2.86
N ALA A 18 -3.75 -11.01 -1.66
CA ALA A 18 -4.04 -9.76 -0.96
C ALA A 18 -2.95 -9.38 0.07
N GLU A 19 -1.70 -9.83 -0.13
CA GLU A 19 -0.63 -9.53 0.84
C GLU A 19 -0.24 -8.03 0.85
N ASN A 20 -0.70 -7.23 -0.13
CA ASN A 20 -0.61 -5.76 -0.10
C ASN A 20 -1.90 -5.14 -0.69
N ASN A 21 -3.03 -5.17 0.03
CA ASN A 21 -4.28 -4.45 -0.32
C ASN A 21 -4.08 -2.92 -0.35
N CYS A 22 -3.26 -2.43 -1.28
CA CYS A 22 -2.88 -1.05 -1.51
C CYS A 22 -3.02 -0.77 -3.00
N ASP A 23 -3.38 0.47 -3.34
CA ASP A 23 -3.82 0.81 -4.69
C ASP A 23 -2.64 1.07 -5.65
N ASP A 24 -1.45 1.40 -5.12
CA ASP A 24 -0.24 1.68 -5.89
C ASP A 24 0.84 0.59 -5.69
N PRO A 25 1.55 0.14 -6.75
CA PRO A 25 2.59 -0.89 -6.64
C PRO A 25 3.82 -0.48 -5.81
N ASN A 26 3.99 0.81 -5.54
CA ASN A 26 5.01 1.35 -4.65
C ASN A 26 4.47 1.63 -3.25
N GLU A 27 3.28 1.17 -2.92
CA GLU A 27 2.79 1.12 -1.55
C GLU A 27 3.14 -0.20 -0.86
N VAL A 28 3.25 -0.12 0.46
CA VAL A 28 3.36 -1.25 1.36
C VAL A 28 2.36 -1.08 2.49
N ARG A 29 1.75 -2.19 2.90
CA ARG A 29 0.84 -2.20 4.04
C ARG A 29 1.66 -2.18 5.33
N MET A 30 1.26 -1.33 6.26
CA MET A 30 1.88 -1.18 7.57
C MET A 30 0.81 -1.24 8.66
N GLU A 31 1.11 -1.92 9.76
CA GLU A 31 0.18 -2.04 10.89
C GLU A 31 -0.19 -0.67 11.50
N CYS A 32 0.77 0.26 11.52
CA CYS A 32 0.60 1.64 11.97
C CYS A 32 1.21 2.57 10.92
N ALA A 33 0.43 2.84 9.87
CA ALA A 33 0.83 3.71 8.77
C ALA A 33 0.77 5.19 9.23
N PRO A 34 1.88 5.97 9.14
CA PRO A 34 1.81 7.40 9.41
C PRO A 34 0.75 8.09 8.55
N ASN A 35 0.29 9.26 9.01
CA ASN A 35 -0.63 10.08 8.24
C ASN A 35 -0.09 10.32 6.82
N LYS A 36 -0.90 10.01 5.80
CA LYS A 36 -0.56 10.17 4.38
C LYS A 36 0.00 11.56 4.05
N ALA A 37 -0.46 12.59 4.75
CA ALA A 37 0.06 13.95 4.62
C ALA A 37 1.57 14.05 4.95
N CYS A 38 2.08 13.29 5.94
CA CYS A 38 3.51 13.28 6.28
C CYS A 38 4.39 12.83 5.11
N GLU A 39 3.85 11.94 4.27
CA GLU A 39 4.55 11.33 3.15
C GLU A 39 4.19 11.98 1.81
N THR A 40 3.46 13.11 1.82
CA THR A 40 3.04 13.83 0.61
C THR A 40 4.06 14.90 0.24
N CYS A 41 4.37 15.04 -1.06
CA CYS A 41 5.29 16.07 -1.55
C CYS A 41 4.83 17.48 -1.12
N GLY A 42 5.74 18.26 -0.49
CA GLY A 42 5.47 19.65 -0.12
C GLY A 42 4.73 19.85 1.21
N GLU A 43 4.27 18.77 1.85
CA GLU A 43 3.68 18.84 3.18
C GLU A 43 4.78 18.86 4.25
N SER A 44 4.66 19.78 5.20
CA SER A 44 5.64 19.98 6.29
C SER A 44 5.04 19.77 7.67
N ILE A 45 3.70 19.71 7.76
CA ILE A 45 2.97 19.59 9.01
C ILE A 45 1.99 18.43 8.87
N CYS A 46 2.11 17.46 9.76
CA CYS A 46 1.19 16.34 9.83
C CYS A 46 0.98 15.90 11.27
N THR A 47 -0.14 15.21 11.54
CA THR A 47 -0.40 14.61 12.84
C THR A 47 0.45 13.35 13.02
N ARG A 48 0.84 13.06 14.27
CA ARG A 48 1.61 11.84 14.61
C ARG A 48 0.74 10.59 14.81
N GLU A 49 -0.56 10.71 14.54
CA GLU A 49 -1.48 9.59 14.57
C GLU A 49 -1.19 8.66 13.40
N CYS A 50 -1.40 7.36 13.60
CA CYS A 50 -1.26 6.38 12.55
C CYS A 50 -2.61 5.75 12.19
N VAL A 51 -2.75 5.43 10.92
CA VAL A 51 -3.86 4.64 10.39
C VAL A 51 -3.53 3.17 10.60
N ILE A 52 -4.38 2.49 11.37
CA ILE A 52 -4.23 1.06 11.62
C ILE A 52 -4.40 0.28 10.31
N ASN A 53 -3.44 -0.59 10.00
CA ASN A 53 -3.41 -1.39 8.77
C ASN A 53 -3.54 -0.54 7.49
N GLY A 54 -2.88 0.62 7.46
CA GLY A 54 -2.86 1.52 6.31
C GLY A 54 -1.79 1.19 5.27
N CYS A 55 -1.87 1.87 4.13
CA CYS A 55 -0.88 1.79 3.05
C CYS A 55 -0.01 3.04 3.05
N ILE A 56 1.29 2.86 2.85
CA ILE A 56 2.26 3.95 2.72
C ILE A 56 3.18 3.73 1.54
N CYS A 57 3.73 4.80 0.97
CA CYS A 57 4.79 4.68 -0.02
C CYS A 57 6.03 3.97 0.56
N LYS A 58 6.71 3.18 -0.27
CA LYS A 58 8.00 2.56 0.05
C LYS A 58 9.04 3.64 0.39
N PRO A 59 10.08 3.32 1.18
CA PRO A 59 11.18 4.25 1.43
C PRO A 59 11.78 4.81 0.13
N GLY A 60 11.98 6.13 0.09
CA GLY A 60 12.44 6.85 -1.10
C GLY A 60 11.32 7.25 -2.08
N TYR A 61 10.06 6.99 -1.73
CA TYR A 61 8.88 7.44 -2.47
C TYR A 61 7.99 8.34 -1.62
N LYS A 62 7.28 9.27 -2.26
CA LYS A 62 6.30 10.16 -1.64
C LYS A 62 5.02 10.24 -2.47
N TYR A 63 3.93 10.62 -1.83
CA TYR A 63 2.66 10.85 -2.48
C TYR A 63 2.67 12.15 -3.29
N LYS A 64 2.30 12.05 -4.57
CA LYS A 64 1.94 13.18 -5.43
C LYS A 64 0.74 12.76 -6.27
N ASN A 65 -0.36 13.50 -6.19
CA ASN A 65 -1.61 13.17 -6.90
C ASN A 65 -2.10 11.72 -6.65
N ASN A 66 -2.08 11.27 -5.39
CA ASN A 66 -2.45 9.91 -4.96
C ASN A 66 -1.59 8.77 -5.53
N LYS A 67 -0.42 9.06 -6.10
CA LYS A 67 0.55 8.05 -6.54
C LYS A 67 1.86 8.18 -5.78
N CYS A 68 2.54 7.06 -5.60
CA CYS A 68 3.88 7.05 -5.04
C CYS A 68 4.90 7.30 -6.15
N ILE A 69 5.59 8.43 -6.08
CA ILE A 69 6.69 8.80 -6.98
C ILE A 69 8.00 8.84 -6.21
N LEU A 70 9.14 8.83 -6.88
CA LEU A 70 10.42 8.97 -6.20
C LEU A 70 10.50 10.34 -5.52
N GLU A 71 11.05 10.40 -4.31
CA GLU A 71 11.15 11.63 -3.53
C GLU A 71 11.92 12.74 -4.27
N LYS A 72 12.89 12.38 -5.11
CA LYS A 72 13.63 13.32 -5.97
C LYS A 72 12.77 14.01 -7.05
N ASP A 73 11.60 13.44 -7.35
CA ASP A 73 10.65 13.91 -8.36
C ASP A 73 9.45 14.63 -7.70
N CYS A 74 9.47 14.77 -6.37
CA CYS A 74 8.74 15.85 -5.69
C CYS A 74 9.27 17.18 -6.23
#